data_AF-A0A925T7I1-F1
#
_entry.id   AF-A0A925T7I1-F1
#
_cell.length_a   1.000
_cell.length_b   1.000
_cell.length_c   1.000
_cell.angle_alpha   90.00
_cell.angle_beta   90.00
_cell.angle_gamma   90.00
#
_symmetry.space_group_name_H-M   'P 1'
#
loop_
_entity.id
_entity.type
_entity.pdbx_description
1 polymer ?
#
loop_
_entity_poly.entity_id
_entity_poly.type
_entity_poly.pdbx_seq_one_letter_code
_entity_poly.pdbx_strand_id
1 'polypeptide(L)'
;MSKKVSSFFRIDEQVFFTMAGVSLLAIIILAFRFTTDRPCAPVKIKTGTGILTEGVAVRLKAETERGESYSWNFGDGTTSEDATPSTSHIFKQAGRYIVSVIVNGTCVDMQNIVISESAVVVNTSLHPLIIGSDTAYVNEALTFADASATSTSWEWRFGETGIIDSYDKTPTYTYTTAGVKKISLKVNGRPDLVVQKWIYVIDKEAQKAAMDNAKADATRRKTAPPIVFIPSAPTAPPLTNQQSDPVKKEEPKAPSVTADQLRMLLFEVVEGTKRAEDFSEYLCGNLSREIVYNGSPIAFNKMCEDLKGIKKKRINKISVVPYRNGQTNCIESMSVTVDKKKGIFGL
;
A
#
# COMPACT_ATOMS: atom_id res chain seq x y z
N MET A 1 55.95 -70.95 -20.36
CA MET A 1 56.38 -70.21 -21.58
C MET A 1 55.14 -69.63 -22.24
N SER A 2 55.02 -68.31 -22.20
CA SER A 2 53.86 -67.54 -22.71
C SER A 2 54.00 -67.34 -24.22
N LYS A 3 53.06 -67.86 -25.02
CA LYS A 3 52.92 -67.50 -26.44
C LYS A 3 51.98 -66.30 -26.53
N LYS A 4 52.55 -65.14 -26.85
CA LYS A 4 51.82 -63.90 -27.14
C LYS A 4 50.87 -64.10 -28.31
N VAL A 5 49.59 -63.85 -28.06
CA VAL A 5 48.58 -63.59 -29.09
C VAL A 5 48.89 -62.20 -29.67
N SER A 6 49.23 -62.11 -30.95
CA SER A 6 49.26 -60.83 -31.68
C SER A 6 48.21 -60.89 -32.79
N SER A 7 47.01 -60.43 -32.48
CA SER A 7 45.97 -60.15 -33.47
C SER A 7 46.36 -58.89 -34.25
N PHE A 8 47.10 -59.06 -35.36
CA PHE A 8 47.28 -57.97 -36.32
C PHE A 8 46.09 -57.96 -37.27
N PHE A 9 45.19 -57.00 -37.09
CA PHE A 9 44.15 -56.66 -38.05
C PHE A 9 44.81 -56.31 -39.40
N ARG A 10 44.60 -57.13 -40.43
CA ARG A 10 44.92 -56.79 -41.82
C ARG A 10 43.76 -55.96 -42.38
N ILE A 11 43.84 -54.65 -42.21
CA ILE A 11 42.89 -53.72 -42.83
C ILE A 11 43.28 -53.59 -44.30
N ASP A 12 42.29 -53.68 -45.19
CA ASP A 12 42.45 -53.49 -46.64
C ASP A 12 42.98 -52.08 -46.94
N GLU A 13 43.94 -51.97 -47.85
CA GLU A 13 44.60 -50.71 -48.22
C GLU A 13 43.60 -49.66 -48.74
N GLN A 14 42.57 -50.08 -49.49
CA GLN A 14 41.51 -49.18 -49.95
C GLN A 14 40.62 -48.69 -48.79
N VAL A 15 40.40 -49.53 -47.78
CA VAL A 15 39.67 -49.15 -46.56
C VAL A 15 40.47 -48.15 -45.73
N PHE A 16 41.79 -48.29 -45.66
CA PHE A 16 42.65 -47.31 -45.00
C PHE A 16 42.59 -45.93 -45.67
N PHE A 17 42.74 -45.88 -47.00
CA PHE A 17 42.68 -44.59 -47.73
C PHE A 17 41.31 -43.92 -47.64
N THR A 18 40.23 -44.69 -47.65
CA THR A 18 38.87 -44.13 -47.47
C THR A 18 38.65 -43.61 -46.05
N MET A 19 39.09 -44.32 -45.01
CA MET A 19 39.03 -43.82 -43.63
C MET A 19 39.87 -42.56 -43.43
N ALA A 20 41.07 -42.50 -44.02
CA ALA A 20 41.92 -41.32 -43.98
C ALA A 20 41.27 -40.12 -44.67
N GLY A 21 40.65 -40.33 -45.84
CA GLY A 21 39.92 -39.30 -46.59
C GLY A 21 38.71 -38.74 -45.84
N VAL A 22 37.88 -39.62 -45.24
CA VAL A 22 36.73 -39.20 -44.43
C VAL A 22 37.18 -38.45 -43.17
N SER A 23 38.27 -38.89 -42.53
CA SER A 23 38.83 -38.23 -41.35
C SER A 23 39.36 -36.84 -41.69
N LEU A 24 40.06 -36.69 -42.82
CA LEU A 24 40.53 -35.38 -43.31
C LEU A 24 39.35 -34.43 -43.60
N LEU A 25 38.31 -34.92 -44.28
CA LEU A 25 37.11 -34.14 -44.56
C LEU A 25 36.42 -33.69 -43.27
N ALA A 26 36.31 -34.58 -42.27
CA ALA A 26 35.75 -34.25 -40.96
C ALA A 26 36.58 -33.17 -40.23
N ILE A 27 37.92 -33.26 -40.28
CA ILE A 27 38.81 -32.25 -39.69
C ILE A 27 38.65 -30.90 -40.39
N ILE A 28 38.52 -30.88 -41.72
CA ILE A 28 38.29 -29.63 -42.49
C ILE A 28 36.94 -29.01 -42.10
N ILE A 29 35.88 -29.81 -41.99
CA ILE A 29 34.56 -29.33 -41.55
C ILE A 29 34.62 -28.80 -40.11
N LEU A 30 35.32 -29.49 -39.21
CA LEU A 30 35.52 -29.06 -37.82
C LEU A 30 36.35 -27.78 -37.74
N ALA A 31 37.43 -27.64 -38.51
CA ALA A 31 38.23 -26.43 -38.58
C ALA A 31 37.42 -25.27 -39.13
N PHE A 32 36.64 -25.50 -40.19
CA PHE A 32 35.72 -24.50 -40.73
C PHE A 32 34.69 -24.06 -39.68
N ARG A 33 34.02 -25.01 -38.99
CA ARG A 33 33.12 -24.73 -37.87
C ARG A 33 33.81 -23.94 -36.76
N PHE A 34 35.00 -24.35 -36.33
CA PHE A 34 35.75 -23.69 -35.27
C PHE A 34 36.19 -22.26 -35.63
N THR A 35 36.51 -22.00 -36.90
CA THR A 35 36.85 -20.65 -37.39
C THR A 35 35.64 -19.75 -37.65
N THR A 36 34.46 -20.34 -37.90
CA THR A 36 33.22 -19.61 -38.18
C THR A 36 32.35 -19.42 -36.93
N ASP A 37 32.49 -20.27 -35.92
CA ASP A 37 31.89 -20.09 -34.61
C ASP A 37 32.56 -18.89 -33.92
N ARG A 38 31.86 -17.76 -33.91
CA ARG A 38 32.20 -16.63 -33.06
C ARG A 38 31.55 -16.89 -31.70
N PRO A 39 32.30 -17.33 -30.66
CA PRO A 39 31.73 -17.51 -29.34
C PRO A 39 31.14 -16.19 -28.87
N CYS A 40 29.91 -16.23 -28.39
CA CYS A 40 29.26 -15.02 -27.91
C CYS A 40 30.02 -14.47 -26.70
N ALA A 41 30.49 -13.23 -26.84
CA ALA A 41 30.92 -12.46 -25.69
C ALA A 41 29.72 -12.30 -24.75
N PRO A 42 29.90 -12.33 -23.43
CA PRO A 42 28.81 -12.11 -22.49
C PRO A 42 28.24 -10.71 -22.72
N VAL A 43 26.98 -10.64 -23.15
CA VAL A 43 26.23 -9.40 -23.29
C VAL A 43 25.37 -9.23 -22.04
N LYS A 44 25.31 -8.01 -21.49
CA LYS A 44 24.39 -7.65 -20.42
C LYS A 44 23.69 -6.34 -20.72
N ILE A 45 22.36 -6.33 -20.63
CA ILE A 45 21.57 -5.10 -20.69
C ILE A 45 21.70 -4.35 -19.36
N LYS A 46 22.03 -3.06 -19.44
CA LYS A 46 21.93 -2.11 -18.34
C LYS A 46 20.90 -1.05 -18.66
N THR A 47 20.07 -0.75 -17.67
CA THR A 47 19.16 0.39 -17.66
C THR A 47 19.79 1.56 -16.92
N GLY A 48 19.30 2.77 -17.20
CA GLY A 48 19.56 3.92 -16.33
C GLY A 48 19.18 3.66 -14.86
N THR A 49 19.80 4.40 -13.95
CA THR A 49 19.49 4.36 -12.53
C THR A 49 18.19 5.13 -12.24
N GLY A 50 17.31 4.56 -11.42
CA GLY A 50 16.08 5.21 -10.97
C GLY A 50 14.84 4.37 -11.25
N ILE A 51 13.69 4.90 -10.86
CA ILE A 51 12.39 4.30 -11.17
C ILE A 51 12.09 4.60 -12.63
N LEU A 52 11.81 3.56 -13.41
CA LEU A 52 11.37 3.72 -14.79
C LEU A 52 9.87 4.00 -14.79
N THR A 53 9.45 5.05 -15.47
CA THR A 53 8.06 5.49 -15.54
C THR A 53 7.56 5.51 -16.97
N GLU A 54 6.27 5.22 -17.15
CA GLU A 54 5.63 5.33 -18.46
C GLU A 54 5.70 6.77 -19.00
N GLY A 55 5.74 6.92 -20.32
CA GLY A 55 5.82 8.23 -20.99
C GLY A 55 7.20 8.91 -20.89
N VAL A 56 8.17 8.32 -20.19
CA VAL A 56 9.55 8.83 -20.08
C VAL A 56 10.51 7.97 -20.90
N ALA A 57 11.49 8.60 -21.55
CA ALA A 57 12.51 7.90 -22.33
C ALA A 57 13.45 7.10 -21.40
N VAL A 58 13.37 5.77 -21.49
CA VAL A 58 14.24 4.82 -20.81
C VAL A 58 15.50 4.60 -21.65
N ARG A 59 16.67 4.85 -21.07
CA ARG A 59 17.96 4.57 -21.71
C ARG A 59 18.42 3.15 -21.38
N LEU A 60 18.73 2.40 -22.42
CA LEU A 60 19.21 1.02 -22.39
C LEU A 60 20.61 0.98 -23.00
N LYS A 61 21.49 0.17 -22.42
CA LYS A 61 22.86 -0.04 -22.92
C LYS A 61 23.21 -1.51 -22.88
N ALA A 62 23.65 -2.06 -24.01
CA ALA A 62 24.27 -3.37 -24.08
C ALA A 62 25.75 -3.26 -23.70
N GLU A 63 26.15 -3.93 -22.63
CA GLU A 63 27.55 -4.09 -22.26
C GLU A 63 28.08 -5.38 -22.87
N THR A 64 29.03 -5.23 -23.80
CA THR A 64 29.73 -6.32 -24.47
C THR A 64 31.12 -5.84 -24.89
N GLU A 65 32.09 -6.75 -24.95
CA GLU A 65 33.47 -6.43 -25.36
C GLU A 65 33.63 -6.30 -26.87
N ARG A 66 32.72 -6.90 -27.67
CA ARG A 66 32.84 -6.97 -29.15
C ARG A 66 31.47 -6.93 -29.85
N GLY A 67 30.79 -5.78 -29.81
CA GLY A 67 29.51 -5.58 -30.53
C GLY A 67 29.61 -4.53 -31.64
N GLU A 68 29.26 -4.93 -32.85
CA GLU A 68 29.27 -4.11 -34.08
C GLU A 68 27.85 -3.72 -34.53
N SER A 69 26.84 -4.52 -34.19
CA SER A 69 25.43 -4.28 -34.50
C SER A 69 24.53 -4.74 -33.36
N TYR A 70 23.44 -4.00 -33.12
CA TYR A 70 22.52 -4.22 -32.02
C TYR A 70 21.08 -4.17 -32.53
N SER A 71 20.32 -5.25 -32.34
CA SER A 71 18.88 -5.29 -32.59
C SER A 71 18.16 -5.42 -31.27
N TRP A 72 17.35 -4.41 -30.95
CA TRP A 72 16.60 -4.30 -29.70
C TRP A 72 15.13 -4.65 -29.93
N ASN A 73 14.56 -5.42 -29.01
CA ASN A 73 13.12 -5.61 -28.87
C ASN A 73 12.74 -5.20 -27.45
N PHE A 74 11.79 -4.27 -27.33
CA PHE A 74 11.43 -3.68 -26.04
C PHE A 74 10.33 -4.46 -25.31
N GLY A 75 9.74 -5.48 -25.94
CA GLY A 75 8.71 -6.34 -25.34
C GLY A 75 7.30 -5.74 -25.35
N ASP A 76 7.11 -4.57 -25.95
CA ASP A 76 5.82 -3.89 -26.16
C ASP A 76 5.35 -3.93 -27.63
N GLY A 77 6.05 -4.72 -28.46
CA GLY A 77 5.80 -4.84 -29.89
C GLY A 77 6.64 -3.89 -30.75
N THR A 78 7.48 -3.04 -30.16
CA THR A 78 8.41 -2.20 -30.93
C THR A 78 9.84 -2.72 -30.90
N THR A 79 10.61 -2.38 -31.93
CA THR A 79 12.00 -2.79 -32.12
C THR A 79 12.87 -1.60 -32.55
N SER A 80 14.18 -1.69 -32.35
CA SER A 80 15.18 -0.75 -32.89
C SER A 80 16.36 -1.51 -33.47
N GLU A 81 16.93 -1.00 -34.55
CA GLU A 81 18.21 -1.47 -35.10
C GLU A 81 19.21 -0.32 -35.02
N ASP A 82 20.25 -0.52 -34.22
CA ASP A 82 21.24 0.50 -33.93
C ASP A 82 22.65 -0.05 -34.13
N ALA A 83 23.53 0.76 -34.72
CA ALA A 83 24.97 0.47 -34.77
C ALA A 83 25.67 0.78 -33.43
N THR A 84 24.95 1.40 -32.48
CA THR A 84 25.52 1.80 -31.18
C THR A 84 24.99 0.92 -30.05
N PRO A 85 25.78 0.71 -28.99
CA PRO A 85 25.37 -0.13 -27.86
C PRO A 85 24.30 0.50 -26.98
N SER A 86 23.94 1.78 -27.18
CA SER A 86 22.97 2.49 -26.33
C SER A 86 21.78 2.93 -27.16
N THR A 87 20.58 2.69 -26.65
CA THR A 87 19.32 3.12 -27.29
C THR A 87 18.37 3.71 -26.25
N SER A 88 17.34 4.43 -26.70
CA SER A 88 16.31 4.98 -25.82
C SER A 88 14.92 4.66 -26.33
N HIS A 89 14.03 4.24 -25.43
CA HIS A 89 12.65 3.88 -25.76
C HIS A 89 11.65 4.47 -24.77
N ILE A 90 10.44 4.81 -25.25
CA ILE A 90 9.36 5.35 -24.44
C ILE A 90 8.24 4.30 -24.34
N PHE A 91 8.08 3.74 -23.15
CA PHE A 91 7.00 2.80 -22.85
C PHE A 91 5.70 3.58 -22.58
N LYS A 92 4.64 3.28 -23.33
CA LYS A 92 3.37 4.02 -23.25
C LYS A 92 2.49 3.60 -22.07
N GLN A 93 2.71 2.43 -21.51
CA GLN A 93 1.91 1.86 -20.44
C GLN A 93 2.82 1.35 -19.33
N ALA A 94 2.36 1.46 -18.09
CA ALA A 94 2.95 0.79 -16.95
C ALA A 94 2.81 -0.73 -17.11
N GLY A 95 3.84 -1.47 -16.69
CA GLY A 95 3.86 -2.91 -16.86
C GLY A 95 5.24 -3.53 -16.70
N ARG A 96 5.27 -4.85 -16.81
CA ARG A 96 6.53 -5.61 -16.89
C ARG A 96 6.84 -5.90 -18.34
N TYR A 97 8.05 -5.57 -18.76
CA TYR A 97 8.52 -5.77 -20.12
C TYR A 97 9.77 -6.65 -20.11
N ILE A 98 9.85 -7.55 -21.07
CA ILE A 98 11.05 -8.35 -21.33
C ILE A 98 11.76 -7.68 -22.49
N VAL A 99 12.82 -6.93 -22.18
CA VAL A 99 13.66 -6.31 -23.21
C VAL A 99 14.72 -7.32 -23.62
N SER A 100 14.89 -7.50 -24.93
CA SER A 100 15.95 -8.35 -25.48
C SER A 100 16.83 -7.58 -26.44
N VAL A 101 18.12 -7.90 -26.46
CA VAL A 101 19.08 -7.40 -27.45
C VAL A 101 19.76 -8.57 -28.17
N ILE A 102 19.89 -8.46 -29.48
CA ILE A 102 20.67 -9.35 -30.33
C ILE A 102 21.88 -8.57 -30.83
N VAL A 103 23.07 -8.99 -30.43
CA VAL A 103 24.35 -8.40 -30.85
C VAL A 103 24.96 -9.26 -31.96
N ASN A 104 25.42 -8.63 -33.04
CA ASN A 104 26.04 -9.28 -34.20
C ASN A 104 25.18 -10.43 -34.78
N GLY A 105 23.85 -10.29 -34.71
CA GLY A 105 22.87 -11.25 -35.22
C GLY A 105 22.81 -12.61 -34.51
N THR A 106 23.62 -12.85 -33.48
CA THR A 106 23.78 -14.19 -32.87
C THR A 106 23.75 -14.19 -31.34
N CYS A 107 24.20 -13.11 -30.69
CA CYS A 107 24.35 -13.07 -29.25
C CYS A 107 23.18 -12.39 -28.58
N VAL A 108 22.41 -13.14 -27.78
CA VAL A 108 21.16 -12.67 -27.19
C VAL A 108 21.31 -12.46 -25.70
N ASP A 109 20.82 -11.33 -25.20
CA ASP A 109 20.55 -11.12 -23.77
C ASP A 109 19.11 -10.65 -23.56
N MET A 110 18.56 -10.96 -22.39
CA MET A 110 17.19 -10.61 -22.01
C MET A 110 17.14 -10.09 -20.57
N GLN A 111 16.45 -8.97 -20.37
CA GLN A 111 16.27 -8.36 -19.07
C GLN A 111 14.79 -8.02 -18.82
N ASN A 112 14.31 -8.42 -17.64
CA ASN A 112 13.02 -7.95 -17.14
C ASN A 112 13.18 -6.53 -16.58
N ILE A 113 12.38 -5.60 -17.09
CA ILE A 113 12.25 -4.25 -16.55
C ILE A 113 10.81 -4.01 -16.11
N VAL A 114 10.65 -3.15 -15.10
CA VAL A 114 9.34 -2.77 -14.58
C VAL A 114 9.16 -1.28 -14.84
N ILE A 115 8.16 -0.95 -15.65
CA ILE A 115 7.71 0.42 -15.90
C ILE A 115 6.59 0.70 -14.90
N SER A 116 6.82 1.69 -14.05
CA SER A 116 5.85 2.16 -13.07
C SER A 116 4.90 3.15 -13.70
N GLU A 117 3.68 3.21 -13.18
CA GLU A 117 2.73 4.26 -13.53
C GLU A 117 3.30 5.62 -13.11
N SER A 118 3.04 6.65 -13.93
CA SER A 118 3.48 7.99 -13.59
C SER A 118 2.77 8.43 -12.32
N ALA A 119 3.54 8.85 -11.30
CA ALA A 119 2.94 9.40 -10.09
C ALA A 119 2.12 10.63 -10.48
N VAL A 120 0.81 10.58 -10.25
CA VAL A 120 -0.03 11.78 -10.36
C VAL A 120 0.51 12.78 -9.36
N VAL A 121 1.15 13.84 -9.86
CA VAL A 121 1.55 14.98 -9.03
C VAL A 121 0.25 15.66 -8.61
N VAL A 122 -0.31 15.22 -7.49
CA VAL A 122 -1.34 15.99 -6.79
C VAL A 122 -0.64 17.24 -6.28
N ASN A 123 -0.79 18.31 -7.04
CA ASN A 123 -0.21 19.60 -6.71
C ASN A 123 -0.86 20.09 -5.41
N THR A 124 -0.19 19.90 -4.28
CA THR A 124 -0.65 20.33 -2.95
C THR A 124 -0.81 21.86 -2.86
N SER A 125 -0.30 22.62 -3.83
CA SER A 125 -0.48 24.08 -3.98
C SER A 125 -1.88 24.52 -4.45
N LEU A 126 -2.80 23.59 -4.75
CA LEU A 126 -4.17 23.91 -5.20
C LEU A 126 -5.23 23.74 -4.11
N HIS A 127 -4.88 23.24 -2.92
CA HIS A 127 -5.85 23.08 -1.85
C HIS A 127 -5.94 24.36 -1.01
N PRO A 128 -7.16 24.85 -0.71
CA PRO A 128 -7.33 25.98 0.20
C PRO A 128 -6.76 25.70 1.59
N LEU A 129 -6.27 26.75 2.27
CA LEU A 129 -5.61 26.63 3.57
C LEU A 129 -6.24 27.61 4.57
N ILE A 130 -6.96 27.07 5.56
CA ILE A 130 -7.58 27.86 6.63
C ILE A 130 -6.55 28.19 7.71
N ILE A 131 -6.29 29.48 7.93
CA ILE A 131 -5.57 30.02 9.09
C ILE A 131 -6.58 30.60 10.08
N GLY A 132 -6.42 30.27 11.36
CA GLY A 132 -7.25 30.76 12.46
C GLY A 132 -7.00 29.98 13.74
N SER A 133 -7.59 30.41 14.85
CA SER A 133 -7.43 29.74 16.15
C SER A 133 -8.02 28.31 16.16
N ASP A 134 -7.44 27.43 16.98
CA ASP A 134 -7.95 26.07 17.23
C ASP A 134 -8.91 26.03 18.43
N THR A 135 -8.92 27.10 19.24
CA THR A 135 -9.80 27.26 20.41
C THR A 135 -10.47 28.63 20.42
N ALA A 136 -11.69 28.68 20.92
CA ALA A 136 -12.53 29.87 20.96
C ALA A 136 -13.28 29.95 22.29
N TYR A 137 -13.67 31.15 22.70
CA TYR A 137 -14.69 31.31 23.75
C TYR A 137 -16.05 31.71 23.15
N VAL A 138 -17.12 31.32 23.83
CA VAL A 138 -18.48 31.77 23.46
C VAL A 138 -18.53 33.30 23.48
N ASN A 139 -19.13 33.88 22.44
CA ASN A 139 -19.26 35.32 22.18
C ASN A 139 -17.95 36.08 21.94
N GLU A 140 -16.85 35.37 21.66
CA GLU A 140 -15.59 35.98 21.23
C GLU A 140 -15.51 36.08 19.71
N ALA A 141 -15.14 37.27 19.20
CA ALA A 141 -14.94 37.50 17.78
C ALA A 141 -13.56 36.97 17.32
N LEU A 142 -13.56 36.12 16.30
CA LEU A 142 -12.36 35.47 15.77
C LEU A 142 -12.18 35.81 14.31
N THR A 143 -10.95 36.11 13.92
CA THR A 143 -10.59 36.31 12.50
C THR A 143 -10.00 35.03 11.93
N PHE A 144 -10.50 34.66 10.75
CA PHE A 144 -9.97 33.56 9.94
C PHE A 144 -9.41 34.13 8.64
N ALA A 145 -8.54 33.38 7.97
CA ALA A 145 -7.97 33.77 6.69
C ALA A 145 -7.72 32.56 5.81
N ASP A 146 -7.83 32.74 4.49
CA ASP A 146 -7.28 31.79 3.53
C ASP A 146 -5.87 32.21 3.11
N ALA A 147 -4.92 31.29 3.24
CA ALA A 147 -3.52 31.48 2.85
C ALA A 147 -3.12 30.73 1.56
N SER A 148 -4.11 30.24 0.81
CA SER A 148 -3.83 29.61 -0.47
C SER A 148 -3.35 30.62 -1.52
N ALA A 149 -2.46 30.18 -2.41
CA ALA A 149 -1.82 31.04 -3.41
C ALA A 149 -2.74 31.38 -4.60
N THR A 150 -3.78 30.59 -4.84
CA THR A 150 -4.56 30.61 -6.10
C THR A 150 -6.05 30.94 -5.93
N SER A 151 -6.50 31.25 -4.70
CA SER A 151 -7.91 31.56 -4.45
C SER A 151 -8.25 33.01 -4.79
N THR A 152 -9.31 33.17 -5.57
CA THR A 152 -9.89 34.45 -5.99
C THR A 152 -11.30 34.68 -5.45
N SER A 153 -11.95 33.64 -4.93
CA SER A 153 -13.24 33.71 -4.23
C SER A 153 -13.32 32.69 -3.10
N TRP A 154 -14.08 33.02 -2.05
CA TRP A 154 -14.20 32.23 -0.83
C TRP A 154 -15.67 32.04 -0.47
N GLU A 155 -16.01 30.87 0.05
CA GLU A 155 -17.29 30.59 0.70
C GLU A 155 -16.99 29.92 2.04
N TRP A 156 -17.19 30.68 3.13
CA TRP A 156 -16.96 30.23 4.49
C TRP A 156 -18.24 29.70 5.12
N ARG A 157 -18.12 28.58 5.83
CA ARG A 157 -19.16 28.05 6.73
C ARG A 157 -18.52 27.71 8.06
N PHE A 158 -18.98 28.32 9.16
CA PHE A 158 -18.42 28.10 10.50
C PHE A 158 -19.17 27.00 11.28
N GLY A 159 -20.30 26.53 10.75
CA GLY A 159 -20.92 25.27 11.17
C GLY A 159 -21.91 25.38 12.33
N GLU A 160 -22.31 26.58 12.77
CA GLU A 160 -23.45 26.73 13.71
C GLU A 160 -24.80 26.72 13.00
N THR A 161 -24.88 27.36 11.84
CA THR A 161 -26.13 27.64 11.11
C THR A 161 -26.32 26.76 9.89
N GLY A 162 -25.25 26.11 9.41
CA GLY A 162 -25.25 25.29 8.19
C GLY A 162 -25.35 26.09 6.89
N ILE A 163 -25.35 27.42 6.94
CA ILE A 163 -25.39 28.32 5.79
C ILE A 163 -23.99 28.84 5.43
N ILE A 164 -23.90 29.66 4.37
CA ILE A 164 -22.68 30.42 4.03
C ILE A 164 -22.67 31.67 4.91
N ASP A 165 -21.61 31.83 5.70
CA ASP A 165 -21.47 32.91 6.68
C ASP A 165 -20.69 34.12 6.11
N SER A 166 -19.74 33.91 5.18
CA SER A 166 -18.97 35.00 4.56
C SER A 166 -18.35 34.60 3.21
N TYR A 167 -18.06 35.62 2.39
CA TYR A 167 -17.34 35.52 1.11
C TYR A 167 -15.97 36.26 1.14
N ASP A 168 -15.59 36.82 2.28
CA ASP A 168 -14.35 37.59 2.41
C ASP A 168 -13.13 36.67 2.49
N LYS A 169 -11.96 37.16 2.05
CA LYS A 169 -10.69 36.44 2.24
C LYS A 169 -10.32 36.27 3.71
N THR A 170 -10.66 37.26 4.53
CA THR A 170 -10.36 37.32 5.97
C THR A 170 -11.62 37.62 6.78
N PRO A 171 -12.53 36.65 6.95
CA PRO A 171 -13.78 36.87 7.69
C PRO A 171 -13.56 36.93 9.20
N THR A 172 -14.46 37.61 9.88
CA THR A 172 -14.59 37.56 11.35
C THR A 172 -15.88 36.85 11.73
N TYR A 173 -15.82 35.90 12.66
CA TYR A 173 -16.98 35.13 13.13
C TYR A 173 -16.98 34.97 14.64
N THR A 174 -18.18 34.94 15.23
CA THR A 174 -18.41 34.82 16.67
C THR A 174 -19.28 33.61 16.95
N TYR A 175 -18.76 32.66 17.73
CA TYR A 175 -19.52 31.46 18.11
C TYR A 175 -20.45 31.72 19.29
N THR A 176 -21.72 31.36 19.14
CA THR A 176 -22.75 31.57 20.17
C THR A 176 -22.99 30.34 21.04
N THR A 177 -22.60 29.15 20.57
CA THR A 177 -22.77 27.89 21.30
C THR A 177 -21.45 27.15 21.49
N ALA A 178 -21.26 26.59 22.69
CA ALA A 178 -20.08 25.80 23.02
C ALA A 178 -20.03 24.45 22.28
N GLY A 179 -18.84 23.85 22.24
CA GLY A 179 -18.58 22.54 21.65
C GLY A 179 -17.65 22.58 20.43
N VAL A 180 -17.46 21.42 19.81
CA VAL A 180 -16.63 21.28 18.61
C VAL A 180 -17.41 21.80 17.40
N LYS A 181 -16.80 22.71 16.64
CA LYS A 181 -17.36 23.30 15.42
C LYS A 181 -16.51 22.95 14.21
N LYS A 182 -17.16 22.80 13.06
CA LYS A 182 -16.53 22.43 11.79
C LYS A 182 -16.57 23.61 10.82
N ILE A 183 -15.43 24.22 10.61
CA ILE A 183 -15.21 25.27 9.61
C ILE A 183 -15.01 24.58 8.26
N SER A 184 -15.72 25.02 7.24
CA SER A 184 -15.54 24.58 5.85
C SER A 184 -15.26 25.80 4.98
N LEU A 185 -14.22 25.70 4.15
CA LEU A 185 -13.88 26.70 3.16
C LEU A 185 -13.92 26.07 1.77
N LYS A 186 -14.75 26.63 0.89
CA LYS A 186 -14.72 26.35 -0.54
C LYS A 186 -14.16 27.56 -1.26
N VAL A 187 -13.25 27.34 -2.19
CA VAL A 187 -12.64 28.42 -2.99
C VAL A 187 -12.95 28.27 -4.46
N ASN A 188 -12.99 29.38 -5.20
CA ASN A 188 -13.14 29.39 -6.67
C ASN A 188 -14.38 28.64 -7.19
N GLY A 189 -15.42 28.48 -6.37
CA GLY A 189 -16.62 27.70 -6.70
C GLY A 189 -16.36 26.21 -6.96
N ARG A 190 -15.16 25.70 -6.64
CA ARG A 190 -14.69 24.34 -6.95
C ARG A 190 -15.16 23.35 -5.87
N PRO A 191 -16.12 22.44 -6.16
CA PRO A 191 -16.61 21.49 -5.16
C PRO A 191 -15.57 20.41 -4.79
N ASP A 192 -14.57 20.20 -5.65
CA ASP A 192 -13.42 19.31 -5.45
C ASP A 192 -12.37 19.88 -4.48
N LEU A 193 -12.44 21.18 -4.16
CA LEU A 193 -11.46 21.90 -3.34
C LEU A 193 -12.12 22.51 -2.09
N VAL A 194 -12.81 21.67 -1.32
CA VAL A 194 -13.35 22.06 0.00
C VAL A 194 -12.43 21.57 1.10
N VAL A 195 -11.89 22.50 1.89
CA VAL A 195 -11.07 22.18 3.07
C VAL A 195 -11.88 22.36 4.35
N GLN A 196 -11.59 21.55 5.37
CA GLN A 196 -12.26 21.61 6.66
C GLN A 196 -11.25 21.80 7.80
N LYS A 197 -11.62 22.60 8.80
CA LYS A 197 -10.88 22.81 10.04
C LYS A 197 -11.83 22.68 11.24
N TRP A 198 -11.38 22.04 12.31
CA TRP A 198 -12.13 21.93 13.55
C TRP A 198 -11.67 22.98 14.55
N ILE A 199 -12.60 23.55 15.32
CA ILE A 199 -12.33 24.49 16.40
C ILE A 199 -13.13 24.11 17.64
N TYR A 200 -12.52 24.24 18.82
CA TYR A 200 -13.18 23.93 20.09
C TYR A 200 -13.66 25.22 20.78
N VAL A 201 -14.97 25.38 20.91
CA VAL A 201 -15.60 26.55 21.55
C VAL A 201 -15.92 26.25 23.01
N ILE A 202 -15.39 27.09 23.89
CA ILE A 202 -15.45 26.95 25.34
C ILE A 202 -16.42 27.96 25.93
N ASP A 203 -17.34 27.49 26.77
CA ASP A 203 -18.12 28.34 27.65
C ASP A 203 -17.33 28.58 28.96
N LYS A 204 -16.98 29.86 29.21
CA LYS A 204 -16.22 30.28 30.40
C LYS A 204 -16.99 30.05 31.69
N GLU A 205 -18.31 30.22 31.66
CA GLU A 205 -19.18 30.05 32.82
C GLU A 205 -19.34 28.56 33.14
N ALA A 206 -19.56 27.73 32.11
CA ALA A 206 -19.63 26.28 32.27
C ALA A 206 -18.31 25.68 32.77
N GLN A 207 -17.16 26.17 32.29
CA GLN A 207 -15.85 25.73 32.79
C GLN A 207 -15.62 26.13 34.25
N LYS A 208 -16.01 27.35 34.64
CA LYS A 208 -15.90 27.79 36.03
C LYS A 208 -16.78 26.95 36.95
N ALA A 209 -18.03 26.70 36.57
CA ALA A 209 -18.95 25.84 37.31
C ALA A 209 -18.41 24.39 37.44
N ALA A 210 -17.84 23.83 36.38
CA ALA A 210 -17.22 22.51 36.42
C ALA A 210 -16.01 22.47 37.37
N MET A 211 -15.17 23.51 37.35
CA MET A 211 -14.02 23.62 38.24
C MET A 211 -14.43 23.78 39.72
N ASP A 212 -15.48 24.55 39.99
CA ASP A 212 -16.01 24.75 41.35
C ASP A 212 -16.66 23.47 41.89
N ASN A 213 -17.39 22.72 41.05
CA ASN A 213 -17.94 21.41 41.39
C ASN A 213 -16.84 20.34 41.63
N ALA A 214 -15.77 20.35 40.83
CA ALA A 214 -14.64 19.43 41.01
C ALA A 214 -13.89 19.71 42.33
N LYS A 215 -13.76 20.98 42.72
CA LYS A 215 -13.20 21.36 44.04
C LYS A 215 -14.12 20.94 45.18
N ALA A 216 -15.44 21.06 45.03
CA ALA A 216 -16.41 20.61 46.03
C ALA A 216 -16.37 19.08 46.22
N ASP A 217 -16.28 18.29 45.14
CA ASP A 217 -16.18 16.83 45.21
C ASP A 217 -14.84 16.36 45.81
N ALA A 218 -13.73 17.04 45.47
CA ALA A 218 -12.42 16.80 46.07
C ALA A 218 -12.39 17.11 47.59
N THR A 219 -13.23 18.04 48.04
CA THR A 219 -13.37 18.37 49.47
C THR A 219 -14.24 17.35 50.20
N ARG A 220 -15.31 16.84 49.55
CA ARG A 220 -16.20 15.80 50.11
C ARG A 220 -15.50 14.45 50.31
N ARG A 221 -14.53 14.10 49.45
CA ARG A 221 -13.73 12.87 49.60
C ARG A 221 -12.71 12.91 50.74
N LYS A 222 -12.36 14.09 51.27
CA LYS A 222 -11.35 14.24 52.34
C LYS A 222 -11.93 14.19 53.77
N THR A 223 -13.25 14.29 53.94
CA THR A 223 -13.92 14.30 55.26
C THR A 223 -14.73 13.05 55.56
N ALA A 224 -14.74 12.05 54.66
CA ALA A 224 -15.39 10.77 54.93
C ALA A 224 -14.52 9.91 55.87
N PRO A 225 -15.02 9.49 57.05
CA PRO A 225 -14.29 8.56 57.91
C PRO A 225 -14.13 7.18 57.22
N PRO A 226 -13.09 6.40 57.56
CA PRO A 226 -12.84 5.11 56.94
C PRO A 226 -14.04 4.18 57.14
N ILE A 227 -14.64 3.72 56.03
CA ILE A 227 -15.74 2.76 56.04
C ILE A 227 -15.18 1.42 56.54
N VAL A 228 -15.57 1.03 57.76
CA VAL A 228 -15.40 -0.34 58.27
C VAL A 228 -16.40 -1.21 57.52
N PHE A 229 -15.89 -2.11 56.67
CA PHE A 229 -16.70 -3.05 55.92
C PHE A 229 -17.18 -4.18 56.84
N ILE A 230 -18.44 -4.14 57.27
CA ILE A 230 -19.13 -5.28 57.89
C ILE A 230 -19.97 -5.92 56.79
N PRO A 231 -19.75 -7.19 56.41
CA PRO A 231 -20.59 -7.86 55.42
C PRO A 231 -21.94 -8.24 56.06
N SER A 232 -23.00 -7.54 55.68
CA SER A 232 -24.37 -7.90 56.02
C SER A 232 -25.02 -8.72 54.91
N ALA A 233 -25.76 -9.74 55.34
CA ALA A 233 -26.42 -10.80 54.59
C ALA A 233 -27.41 -10.31 53.49
N PRO A 234 -27.72 -11.17 52.49
CA PRO A 234 -28.51 -10.79 51.32
C PRO A 234 -29.99 -10.65 51.68
N THR A 235 -30.60 -9.53 51.25
CA THR A 235 -32.06 -9.37 51.29
C THR A 235 -32.58 -9.18 49.86
N ALA A 236 -33.57 -10.00 49.49
CA ALA A 236 -34.27 -9.98 48.21
C ALA A 236 -35.40 -8.90 48.20
N PRO A 237 -36.06 -8.63 47.04
CA PRO A 237 -36.39 -7.27 46.58
C PRO A 237 -37.87 -6.87 46.78
N PRO A 238 -38.26 -5.68 46.29
CA PRO A 238 -39.51 -5.61 45.53
C PRO A 238 -39.39 -4.87 44.18
N LEU A 239 -40.16 -5.38 43.22
CA LEU A 239 -40.45 -4.81 41.89
C LEU A 239 -41.31 -3.53 42.02
N THR A 240 -41.13 -2.54 41.15
CA THR A 240 -42.16 -2.04 40.19
C THR A 240 -41.65 -0.83 39.37
N ASN A 241 -41.84 -0.97 38.06
CA ASN A 241 -41.88 -0.01 36.94
C ASN A 241 -41.63 1.48 37.16
N GLN A 242 -40.78 2.06 36.28
CA GLN A 242 -41.18 3.22 35.48
C GLN A 242 -40.71 3.09 34.03
N GLN A 243 -41.68 3.38 33.15
CA GLN A 243 -41.61 3.56 31.70
C GLN A 243 -40.69 4.75 31.34
N SER A 244 -39.88 4.62 30.29
CA SER A 244 -39.38 5.76 29.52
C SER A 244 -39.36 5.43 28.03
N ASP A 245 -39.98 6.31 27.25
CA ASP A 245 -40.06 6.29 25.78
C ASP A 245 -38.71 6.68 25.12
N PRO A 246 -38.65 6.73 23.78
CA PRO A 246 -37.73 5.96 22.96
C PRO A 246 -36.30 6.51 22.94
N VAL A 247 -35.32 5.63 23.15
CA VAL A 247 -33.90 5.91 22.93
C VAL A 247 -33.68 6.30 21.46
N LYS A 248 -33.26 7.55 21.25
CA LYS A 248 -32.69 8.04 20.01
C LYS A 248 -31.52 7.12 19.66
N LYS A 249 -31.65 6.37 18.56
CA LYS A 249 -30.69 5.38 18.07
C LYS A 249 -29.36 6.07 17.79
N GLU A 250 -28.46 6.08 18.77
CA GLU A 250 -27.08 6.49 18.59
C GLU A 250 -26.41 5.40 17.74
N GLU A 251 -25.92 5.80 16.57
CA GLU A 251 -25.27 4.90 15.61
C GLU A 251 -24.06 4.25 16.30
N PRO A 252 -23.94 2.91 16.30
CA PRO A 252 -22.91 2.23 17.08
C PRO A 252 -21.53 2.57 16.51
N LYS A 253 -20.72 3.32 17.27
CA LYS A 253 -19.29 3.49 17.00
C LYS A 253 -18.61 2.13 17.14
N ALA A 254 -17.86 1.72 16.12
CA ALA A 254 -17.17 0.44 16.14
C ALA A 254 -16.18 0.36 17.33
N PRO A 255 -16.03 -0.80 17.97
CA PRO A 255 -15.10 -0.97 19.08
C PRO A 255 -13.65 -0.67 18.68
N SER A 256 -12.91 0.06 19.52
CA SER A 256 -11.51 0.41 19.25
C SER A 256 -10.59 -0.81 19.41
N VAL A 257 -10.25 -1.45 18.30
CA VAL A 257 -9.23 -2.52 18.27
C VAL A 257 -7.87 -1.92 17.89
N THR A 258 -6.74 -2.49 18.30
CA THR A 258 -5.41 -2.08 17.78
C THR A 258 -4.98 -2.96 16.60
N ALA A 259 -3.96 -2.55 15.85
CA ALA A 259 -3.43 -3.39 14.76
C ALA A 259 -2.94 -4.77 15.27
N ASP A 260 -2.32 -4.80 16.45
CA ASP A 260 -1.86 -6.05 17.08
C ASP A 260 -3.01 -6.94 17.56
N GLN A 261 -4.07 -6.35 18.10
CA GLN A 261 -5.28 -7.10 18.47
C GLN A 261 -5.98 -7.66 17.23
N LEU A 262 -6.07 -6.88 16.16
CA LEU A 262 -6.65 -7.33 14.89
C LEU A 262 -5.81 -8.45 14.26
N ARG A 263 -4.49 -8.38 14.39
CA ARG A 263 -3.57 -9.47 14.01
C ARG A 263 -3.84 -10.74 14.79
N MET A 264 -4.06 -10.66 16.10
CA MET A 264 -4.41 -11.84 16.92
C MET A 264 -5.74 -12.46 16.48
N LEU A 265 -6.75 -11.63 16.23
CA LEU A 265 -8.05 -12.10 15.72
C LEU A 265 -7.93 -12.80 14.35
N LEU A 266 -7.07 -12.31 13.45
CA LEU A 266 -6.83 -12.96 12.17
C LEU A 266 -6.06 -14.29 12.31
N PHE A 267 -5.23 -14.46 13.34
CA PHE A 267 -4.65 -15.77 13.66
C PHE A 267 -5.71 -16.78 14.12
N GLU A 268 -6.74 -16.33 14.84
CA GLU A 268 -7.87 -17.19 15.23
C GLU A 268 -8.70 -17.65 14.01
N VAL A 269 -8.77 -16.84 12.94
CA VAL A 269 -9.37 -17.26 11.66
C VAL A 269 -8.55 -18.38 11.00
N VAL A 270 -7.22 -18.29 11.03
CA VAL A 270 -6.33 -19.37 10.55
C VAL A 270 -6.53 -20.66 11.36
N GLU A 271 -6.81 -20.53 12.65
CA GLU A 271 -7.09 -21.66 13.56
C GLU A 271 -8.52 -22.22 13.41
N GLY A 272 -9.38 -21.51 12.69
CA GLY A 272 -10.77 -21.86 12.49
C GLY A 272 -11.68 -21.59 13.70
N THR A 273 -11.19 -20.88 14.71
CA THR A 273 -11.95 -20.49 15.91
C THR A 273 -12.78 -19.23 15.69
N LYS A 274 -12.43 -18.41 14.70
CA LYS A 274 -13.20 -17.24 14.24
C LYS A 274 -13.55 -17.29 12.76
N ARG A 275 -14.63 -16.62 12.40
CA ARG A 275 -15.14 -16.48 11.03
C ARG A 275 -15.19 -15.02 10.61
N ALA A 276 -15.47 -14.75 9.34
CA ALA A 276 -15.57 -13.39 8.82
C ALA A 276 -16.65 -12.57 9.55
N GLU A 277 -17.74 -13.22 9.95
CA GLU A 277 -18.89 -12.59 10.62
C GLU A 277 -18.51 -12.01 11.99
N ASP A 278 -17.51 -12.57 12.67
CA ASP A 278 -17.01 -12.08 13.96
C ASP A 278 -16.31 -10.71 13.84
N PHE A 279 -16.03 -10.25 12.62
CA PHE A 279 -15.43 -8.95 12.34
C PHE A 279 -16.46 -7.91 11.90
N SER A 280 -17.74 -8.29 11.81
CA SER A 280 -18.82 -7.41 11.35
C SER A 280 -18.91 -6.13 12.18
N GLU A 281 -18.65 -6.17 13.48
CA GLU A 281 -18.66 -4.97 14.34
C GLU A 281 -17.54 -3.98 14.01
N TYR A 282 -16.33 -4.46 13.70
CA TYR A 282 -15.20 -3.60 13.30
C TYR A 282 -15.35 -3.06 11.88
N LEU A 283 -16.09 -3.79 11.03
CA LEU A 283 -16.40 -3.45 9.66
C LEU A 283 -17.77 -2.78 9.52
N CYS A 284 -18.49 -2.50 10.60
CA CYS A 284 -19.82 -1.89 10.53
C CYS A 284 -20.78 -2.62 9.56
N GLY A 285 -20.77 -3.95 9.63
CA GLY A 285 -21.65 -4.85 8.90
C GLY A 285 -21.22 -5.19 7.46
N ASN A 286 -20.28 -4.46 6.86
CA ASN A 286 -19.88 -4.71 5.47
C ASN A 286 -18.69 -5.68 5.38
N LEU A 287 -18.98 -6.98 5.32
CA LEU A 287 -18.00 -8.08 5.21
C LEU A 287 -17.41 -8.27 3.81
N SER A 288 -17.96 -7.60 2.79
CA SER A 288 -17.44 -7.61 1.42
C SER A 288 -16.50 -6.44 1.14
N ARG A 289 -16.01 -5.77 2.20
CA ARG A 289 -15.07 -4.64 2.09
C ARG A 289 -13.85 -5.05 1.28
N GLU A 290 -13.43 -4.18 0.36
CA GLU A 290 -12.19 -4.36 -0.39
C GLU A 290 -10.97 -4.09 0.50
N ILE A 291 -10.09 -5.07 0.60
CA ILE A 291 -8.87 -5.06 1.41
C ILE A 291 -7.70 -5.52 0.55
N VAL A 292 -6.47 -5.18 0.95
CA VAL A 292 -5.26 -5.62 0.24
C VAL A 292 -4.70 -6.85 0.93
N TYR A 293 -4.72 -8.00 0.27
CA TYR A 293 -4.16 -9.26 0.76
C TYR A 293 -2.94 -9.67 -0.06
N ASN A 294 -1.76 -9.75 0.57
CA ASN A 294 -0.48 -10.05 -0.10
C ASN A 294 -0.22 -9.19 -1.35
N GLY A 295 -0.64 -7.92 -1.32
CA GLY A 295 -0.48 -6.98 -2.42
C GLY A 295 -1.54 -7.02 -3.51
N SER A 296 -2.59 -7.85 -3.38
CA SER A 296 -3.73 -7.89 -4.32
C SER A 296 -5.03 -7.46 -3.64
N PRO A 297 -5.90 -6.67 -4.31
CA PRO A 297 -7.21 -6.32 -3.78
C PRO A 297 -8.13 -7.53 -3.77
N ILE A 298 -8.83 -7.76 -2.65
CA ILE A 298 -9.78 -8.86 -2.47
C ILE A 298 -10.87 -8.46 -1.45
N ALA A 299 -12.03 -9.10 -1.49
CA ALA A 299 -13.05 -8.92 -0.47
C ALA A 299 -12.64 -9.55 0.88
N PHE A 300 -12.98 -8.91 2.00
CA PHE A 300 -12.59 -9.36 3.34
C PHE A 300 -13.06 -10.79 3.67
N ASN A 301 -14.31 -11.13 3.37
CA ASN A 301 -14.83 -12.49 3.51
C ASN A 301 -14.00 -13.53 2.73
N LYS A 302 -13.58 -13.19 1.51
CA LYS A 302 -12.75 -14.05 0.66
C LYS A 302 -11.34 -14.21 1.20
N MET A 303 -10.76 -13.15 1.77
CA MET A 303 -9.49 -13.25 2.51
C MET A 303 -9.58 -14.19 3.71
N CYS A 304 -10.67 -14.13 4.49
CA CYS A 304 -10.88 -15.05 5.62
C CYS A 304 -10.96 -16.51 5.17
N GLU A 305 -11.57 -16.80 4.01
CA GLU A 305 -11.55 -18.14 3.41
C GLU A 305 -10.11 -18.58 3.05
N ASP A 306 -9.34 -17.69 2.41
CA ASP A 306 -7.96 -17.98 2.01
C ASP A 306 -7.05 -18.24 3.23
N LEU A 307 -7.25 -17.49 4.32
CA LEU A 307 -6.53 -17.67 5.59
C LEU A 307 -6.83 -19.03 6.24
N LYS A 308 -8.09 -19.46 6.21
CA LYS A 308 -8.52 -20.78 6.72
C LYS A 308 -7.85 -21.94 5.98
N GLY A 309 -7.49 -21.74 4.71
CA GLY A 309 -6.77 -22.72 3.89
C GLY A 309 -5.29 -22.91 4.27
N ILE A 310 -4.72 -22.03 5.11
CA ILE A 310 -3.30 -22.05 5.44
C ILE A 310 -3.04 -22.81 6.75
N LYS A 311 -2.16 -23.81 6.72
CA LYS A 311 -1.71 -24.47 7.96
C LYS A 311 -0.91 -23.48 8.82
N LYS A 312 -1.34 -23.21 10.06
CA LYS A 312 -0.66 -22.33 11.05
C LYS A 312 0.87 -22.52 11.11
N LYS A 313 1.34 -23.78 11.05
CA LYS A 313 2.78 -24.12 11.07
C LYS A 313 3.59 -23.52 9.90
N ARG A 314 2.94 -23.16 8.80
CA ARG A 314 3.56 -22.56 7.61
C ARG A 314 3.54 -21.03 7.63
N ILE A 315 2.96 -20.39 8.64
CA ILE A 315 2.93 -18.92 8.76
C ILE A 315 4.08 -18.49 9.67
N ASN A 316 4.88 -17.54 9.18
CA ASN A 316 5.95 -16.89 9.92
C ASN A 316 5.43 -15.65 10.64
N LYS A 317 4.73 -14.77 9.92
CA LYS A 317 4.17 -13.52 10.43
C LYS A 317 2.93 -13.13 9.63
N ILE A 318 1.92 -12.60 10.30
CA ILE A 318 0.82 -11.85 9.67
C ILE A 318 1.04 -10.39 10.04
N SER A 319 1.07 -9.50 9.07
CA SER A 319 1.17 -8.04 9.27
C SER A 319 -0.14 -7.41 8.86
N VAL A 320 -0.68 -6.52 9.69
CA VAL A 320 -2.00 -5.92 9.49
C VAL A 320 -1.92 -4.41 9.69
N VAL A 321 -2.44 -3.64 8.75
CA VAL A 321 -2.53 -2.19 8.82
C VAL A 321 -3.96 -1.76 8.51
N PRO A 322 -4.80 -1.47 9.51
CA PRO A 322 -6.17 -1.01 9.30
C PRO A 322 -6.25 0.50 9.07
N TYR A 323 -7.10 0.92 8.14
CA TYR A 323 -7.46 2.31 7.87
C TYR A 323 -8.90 2.53 8.33
N ARG A 324 -9.15 3.57 9.13
CA ARG A 324 -10.44 3.81 9.79
C ARG A 324 -11.09 5.11 9.41
N ASN A 325 -12.41 5.08 9.40
CA ASN A 325 -13.23 6.28 9.37
C ASN A 325 -13.10 7.05 10.69
N GLY A 326 -12.78 8.34 10.62
CA GLY A 326 -12.58 9.19 11.80
C GLY A 326 -13.84 9.49 12.63
N GLN A 327 -15.05 9.21 12.11
CA GLN A 327 -16.32 9.48 12.79
C GLN A 327 -16.96 8.21 13.36
N THR A 328 -16.90 7.10 12.62
CA THR A 328 -17.57 5.85 12.99
C THR A 328 -16.60 4.81 13.58
N ASN A 329 -15.28 5.07 13.51
CA ASN A 329 -14.20 4.14 13.90
C ASN A 329 -14.23 2.79 13.14
N CYS A 330 -15.08 2.67 12.12
CA CYS A 330 -15.15 1.50 11.24
C CYS A 330 -13.85 1.36 10.45
N ILE A 331 -13.39 0.12 10.25
CA ILE A 331 -12.29 -0.16 9.33
C ILE A 331 -12.84 -0.05 7.90
N GLU A 332 -12.35 0.92 7.13
CA GLU A 332 -12.76 1.17 5.74
C GLU A 332 -11.90 0.43 4.73
N SER A 333 -10.63 0.21 5.06
CA SER A 333 -9.70 -0.62 4.29
C SER A 333 -8.67 -1.22 5.23
N MET A 334 -8.02 -2.32 4.84
CA MET A 334 -6.88 -2.86 5.57
C MET A 334 -5.89 -3.53 4.62
N SER A 335 -4.61 -3.46 4.97
CA SER A 335 -3.57 -4.24 4.32
C SER A 335 -3.16 -5.41 5.20
N VAL A 336 -3.21 -6.62 4.65
CA VAL A 336 -2.88 -7.88 5.33
C VAL A 336 -1.82 -8.62 4.50
N THR A 337 -0.65 -8.83 5.10
CA THR A 337 0.45 -9.59 4.48
C THR A 337 0.77 -10.83 5.31
N VAL A 338 0.81 -11.99 4.67
CA VAL A 338 1.11 -13.28 5.30
C VAL A 338 2.47 -13.79 4.81
N ASP A 339 3.47 -13.68 5.66
CA ASP A 339 4.79 -14.25 5.41
C ASP A 339 4.74 -15.74 5.72
N LYS A 340 5.01 -16.59 4.73
CA LYS A 340 5.11 -18.04 4.93
C LYS A 340 6.52 -18.41 5.38
N LYS A 341 6.65 -19.37 6.31
CA LYS A 341 7.96 -19.94 6.68
C LYS A 341 8.56 -20.63 5.46
N LYS A 342 9.78 -20.26 5.08
CA LYS A 342 10.57 -20.99 4.09
C LYS A 342 10.77 -22.41 4.62
N GLY A 343 10.38 -23.41 3.85
CA GLY A 343 10.60 -24.82 4.21
C GLY A 343 12.10 -25.11 4.29
N ILE A 344 12.48 -26.06 5.14
CA ILE A 344 13.84 -26.60 5.24
C ILE A 344 14.26 -27.34 3.95
N PHE A 345 13.32 -27.61 3.06
CA PHE A 345 13.58 -28.04 1.68
C PHE A 345 12.99 -27.00 0.73
N GLY A 346 13.87 -26.17 0.17
CA GLY A 346 13.55 -25.30 -0.96
C GLY A 346 13.44 -26.15 -2.21
N LEU A 347 12.20 -26.38 -2.64
CA LEU A 347 11.80 -26.68 -4.01
C LEU A 347 10.56 -25.84 -4.31
#